data_AF-A0A3R6WJI6-F1
#
_entry.id   AF-A0A3R6WJI6-F1
#
_cell.length_a   1.000
_cell.length_b   1.000
_cell.length_c   1.000
_cell.angle_alpha   90.00
_cell.angle_beta   90.00
_cell.angle_gamma   90.00
#
_symmetry.space_group_name_H-M   'P 1'
#
loop_
_entity.id
_entity.type
_entity.pdbx_description
1 polymer ?
#
loop_
_entity_poly.entity_id
_entity_poly.type
_entity_poly.pdbx_seq_one_letter_code
_entity_poly.pdbx_strand_id
1 'polypeptide(L)'
;TTTRNRDLVWQCAMELQGVIQTTFAEAALIHLSHEFTHEERASVGVFGVHVSDMLRCLQRYNVFNDAFHIWHDGSFGTINGLRLGRLPSRPVEWTEINAALGQTTLLLTTVAQRAGMEFSKIVPIARGSYSKIVVVLGKDKKKEYPLYSDGGFLQRQKFNTALKCLLECVEEAGGQAAAEEPSLRFPYKITRGKIGDLSIEVGGNDEQWTRALKYLLTHLKWLLAWVAKRYP
;
A
#
# COMPACT_ATOMS: atom_id res chain seq x y z
N THR A 1 -91.45 -16.00 -16.24
CA THR A 1 -90.27 -16.55 -15.56
C THR A 1 -89.07 -16.67 -16.50
N THR A 2 -89.26 -17.11 -17.76
CA THR A 2 -88.19 -17.27 -18.77
C THR A 2 -87.52 -15.97 -19.25
N THR A 3 -88.26 -14.88 -19.45
CA THR A 3 -87.71 -13.57 -19.86
C THR A 3 -86.82 -12.96 -18.78
N ARG A 4 -87.31 -12.92 -17.53
CA ARG A 4 -86.55 -12.42 -16.37
C ARG A 4 -85.21 -13.17 -16.15
N ASN A 5 -85.18 -14.48 -16.42
CA ASN A 5 -83.93 -15.24 -16.36
C ASN A 5 -82.96 -14.88 -17.48
N ARG A 6 -83.45 -14.57 -18.69
CA ARG A 6 -82.58 -14.11 -19.79
C ARG A 6 -81.96 -12.76 -19.49
N ASP A 7 -82.72 -11.84 -18.90
CA ASP A 7 -82.23 -10.51 -18.54
C ASP A 7 -81.16 -10.59 -17.44
N LEU A 8 -81.36 -11.44 -16.42
CA LEU A 8 -80.37 -11.68 -15.37
C LEU A 8 -79.07 -12.30 -15.91
N VAL A 9 -79.17 -13.26 -16.84
CA VAL A 9 -77.99 -13.86 -17.49
C VAL A 9 -77.24 -12.82 -18.32
N TRP A 10 -77.96 -11.96 -19.04
CA TRP A 10 -77.35 -10.89 -19.84
C TRP A 10 -76.65 -9.86 -18.95
N GLN A 11 -77.28 -9.46 -17.86
CA GLN A 11 -76.73 -8.52 -16.89
C GLN A 11 -75.47 -9.08 -16.22
N CYS A 12 -75.52 -10.35 -15.80
CA CYS A 12 -74.36 -11.03 -15.21
C CYS A 12 -73.21 -11.19 -16.22
N ALA A 13 -73.51 -11.45 -17.50
CA ALA A 13 -72.51 -11.50 -18.57
C ALA A 13 -71.84 -10.14 -18.81
N MET A 14 -72.58 -9.03 -18.72
CA MET A 14 -72.03 -7.68 -18.84
C MET A 14 -71.20 -7.27 -17.63
N GLU A 15 -71.64 -7.61 -16.43
CA GLU A 15 -70.85 -7.39 -15.21
C GLU A 15 -69.54 -8.18 -15.27
N LEU A 16 -69.61 -9.45 -15.69
CA LEU A 16 -68.43 -10.28 -15.90
C LEU A 16 -67.50 -9.69 -16.96
N GLN A 17 -68.03 -9.21 -18.09
CA GLN A 17 -67.23 -8.55 -19.13
C GLN A 17 -66.54 -7.28 -18.61
N GLY A 18 -67.24 -6.48 -17.79
CA GLY A 18 -66.67 -5.31 -17.14
C GLY A 18 -65.53 -5.68 -16.19
N VAL A 19 -65.74 -6.68 -15.32
CA VAL A 19 -64.71 -7.19 -14.40
C VAL A 19 -63.50 -7.75 -15.15
N ILE A 20 -63.72 -8.48 -16.25
CA ILE A 20 -62.65 -8.98 -17.11
C ILE A 20 -61.84 -7.83 -17.71
N GLN A 21 -62.49 -6.79 -18.23
CA GLN A 21 -61.78 -5.63 -18.80
C GLN A 21 -60.97 -4.87 -17.74
N THR A 22 -61.53 -4.63 -16.55
CA THR A 22 -60.82 -3.93 -15.47
C THR A 22 -59.62 -4.73 -14.97
N THR A 23 -59.80 -6.04 -14.76
CA THR A 23 -58.71 -6.91 -14.33
C THR A 23 -57.59 -7.01 -15.36
N PHE A 24 -57.91 -7.05 -16.66
CA PHE A 24 -56.89 -6.99 -17.71
C PHE A 24 -56.14 -5.64 -17.72
N ALA A 25 -56.84 -4.53 -17.51
CA ALA A 25 -56.22 -3.21 -17.44
C ALA A 25 -55.28 -3.08 -16.22
N GLU A 26 -55.72 -3.55 -15.05
CA GLU A 26 -54.90 -3.59 -13.83
C GLU A 26 -53.68 -4.51 -14.01
N ALA A 27 -53.86 -5.69 -14.61
CA ALA A 27 -52.76 -6.60 -14.90
C ALA A 27 -51.73 -5.98 -15.85
N ALA A 28 -52.17 -5.24 -16.88
CA ALA A 28 -51.29 -4.54 -17.79
C ALA A 28 -50.45 -3.45 -17.08
N LEU A 29 -51.08 -2.68 -16.17
CA LEU A 29 -50.37 -1.68 -15.37
C LEU A 29 -49.31 -2.31 -14.44
N ILE A 30 -49.67 -3.41 -13.78
CA ILE A 30 -48.73 -4.16 -12.92
C ILE A 30 -47.57 -4.70 -13.76
N HIS A 31 -47.84 -5.24 -14.95
CA HIS A 31 -46.80 -5.76 -15.83
C HIS A 31 -45.81 -4.66 -16.22
N LEU A 32 -46.30 -3.48 -16.59
CA LEU A 32 -45.48 -2.35 -17.00
C LEU A 32 -44.64 -1.80 -15.84
N SER A 33 -45.21 -1.75 -14.62
CA SER A 33 -44.48 -1.40 -13.40
C SER A 33 -43.40 -2.44 -13.05
N HIS A 34 -43.71 -3.72 -13.19
CA HIS A 34 -42.75 -4.80 -12.99
C HIS A 34 -41.58 -4.70 -13.99
N GLU A 35 -41.87 -4.43 -15.26
CA GLU A 35 -40.86 -4.30 -16.31
C GLU A 35 -39.95 -3.08 -16.06
N PHE A 36 -40.54 -1.94 -15.72
CA PHE A 36 -39.81 -0.73 -15.35
C PHE A 36 -38.88 -0.97 -14.14
N THR A 37 -39.41 -1.55 -13.05
CA THR A 37 -38.59 -1.85 -11.86
C THR A 37 -37.53 -2.91 -12.13
N HIS A 38 -37.77 -3.85 -13.05
CA HIS A 38 -36.79 -4.82 -13.49
C HIS A 38 -35.64 -4.15 -14.27
N GLU A 39 -35.94 -3.25 -15.20
CA GLU A 39 -34.93 -2.47 -15.93
C GLU A 39 -34.12 -1.57 -15.00
N GLU A 40 -34.76 -0.87 -14.05
CA GLU A 40 -34.07 -0.07 -13.05
C GLU A 40 -33.10 -0.92 -12.22
N ARG A 41 -33.55 -2.09 -11.74
CA ARG A 41 -32.69 -3.02 -11.00
C ARG A 41 -31.52 -3.52 -11.84
N ALA A 42 -31.75 -3.85 -13.11
CA ALA A 42 -30.70 -4.27 -14.02
C ALA A 42 -29.65 -3.15 -14.22
N SER A 43 -30.11 -1.92 -14.43
CA SER A 43 -29.26 -0.73 -14.57
C SER A 43 -28.42 -0.47 -13.32
N VAL A 44 -29.05 -0.51 -12.13
CA VAL A 44 -28.34 -0.38 -10.85
C VAL A 44 -27.33 -1.51 -10.65
N GLY A 45 -27.67 -2.74 -11.05
CA GLY A 45 -26.77 -3.89 -11.02
C GLY A 45 -25.52 -3.66 -11.86
N VAL A 46 -25.68 -3.20 -13.10
CA VAL A 46 -24.56 -2.87 -14.00
C VAL A 46 -23.70 -1.75 -13.41
N PHE A 47 -24.32 -0.70 -12.88
CA PHE A 47 -23.59 0.40 -12.23
C PHE A 47 -22.81 -0.09 -11.01
N GLY A 48 -23.41 -0.95 -10.17
CA GLY A 48 -22.74 -1.54 -9.01
C GLY A 48 -21.51 -2.36 -9.37
N VAL A 49 -21.59 -3.17 -10.44
CA VAL A 49 -20.44 -3.90 -10.98
C VAL A 49 -19.37 -2.94 -11.49
N HIS A 50 -19.75 -1.92 -12.26
CA HIS A 50 -18.82 -0.93 -12.80
C HIS A 50 -18.07 -0.16 -11.69
N VAL A 51 -18.77 0.33 -10.67
CA VAL A 51 -18.16 1.04 -9.54
C VAL A 51 -17.22 0.12 -8.76
N SER A 52 -17.61 -1.14 -8.54
CA SER A 52 -16.76 -2.13 -7.86
C SER A 52 -15.47 -2.40 -8.64
N ASP A 53 -15.56 -2.45 -9.98
CA ASP A 53 -14.42 -2.64 -10.86
C ASP A 53 -13.50 -1.42 -10.87
N MET A 54 -14.06 -0.21 -10.92
CA MET A 54 -13.30 1.03 -10.84
C MET A 54 -12.58 1.13 -9.49
N LEU A 55 -13.26 0.82 -8.39
CA LEU A 55 -12.68 0.82 -7.05
C LEU A 55 -11.55 -0.21 -6.94
N ARG A 56 -11.72 -1.41 -7.49
CA ARG A 56 -10.68 -2.43 -7.58
C ARG A 56 -9.48 -1.97 -8.40
N CYS A 57 -9.70 -1.23 -9.49
CA CYS A 57 -8.61 -0.62 -10.26
C CYS A 57 -7.88 0.46 -9.45
N LEU A 58 -8.61 1.37 -8.82
CA LEU A 58 -8.02 2.45 -8.00
C LEU A 58 -7.25 1.90 -6.79
N GLN A 59 -7.74 0.85 -6.13
CA GLN A 59 -7.01 0.17 -5.06
C GLN A 59 -5.71 -0.49 -5.54
N ARG A 60 -5.61 -0.86 -6.82
CA ARG A 60 -4.36 -1.34 -7.43
C ARG A 60 -3.38 -0.20 -7.72
N TYR A 61 -3.88 1.01 -7.99
CA TYR A 61 -3.08 2.23 -8.10
C TYR A 61 -2.78 2.81 -6.72
N ASN A 62 -1.97 2.06 -5.96
CA ASN A 62 -1.46 2.55 -4.69
C ASN A 62 -0.40 3.63 -4.96
N VAL A 63 -0.76 4.90 -4.71
CA VAL A 63 0.12 6.08 -4.89
C VAL A 63 1.48 5.88 -4.21
N PHE A 64 1.56 5.13 -3.11
CA PHE A 64 2.82 4.83 -2.45
C PHE A 64 3.72 3.92 -3.28
N ASN A 65 3.17 2.94 -4.00
CA ASN A 65 3.94 2.06 -4.89
C ASN A 65 4.44 2.83 -6.12
N ASP A 66 3.68 3.83 -6.60
CA ASP A 66 4.11 4.70 -7.69
C ASP A 66 5.21 5.68 -7.24
N ALA A 67 5.12 6.19 -6.01
CA ALA A 67 6.12 7.10 -5.43
C ALA A 67 7.42 6.37 -5.02
N PHE A 68 7.31 5.13 -4.52
CA PHE A 68 8.41 4.32 -4.03
C PHE A 68 8.36 2.90 -4.61
N HIS A 69 8.71 2.79 -5.89
CA HIS A 69 8.70 1.51 -6.59
C HIS A 69 9.90 0.65 -6.16
N ILE A 70 9.66 -0.29 -5.23
CA ILE A 70 10.66 -1.25 -4.74
C ILE A 70 10.63 -2.53 -5.56
N TRP A 71 11.76 -2.81 -6.22
CA TRP A 71 11.97 -3.97 -7.07
C TRP A 71 13.37 -4.58 -6.88
N HIS A 72 13.80 -5.41 -7.83
CA HIS A 72 15.15 -5.98 -7.85
C HIS A 72 15.73 -6.00 -9.26
N ASP A 73 17.05 -5.84 -9.34
CA ASP A 73 17.86 -6.03 -10.54
C ASP A 73 18.94 -7.07 -10.21
N GLY A 74 18.66 -8.34 -10.55
CA GLY A 74 19.48 -9.48 -10.16
C GLY A 74 19.72 -9.55 -8.65
N SER A 75 20.98 -9.43 -8.24
CA SER A 75 21.40 -9.46 -6.84
C SER A 75 21.09 -8.16 -6.07
N PHE A 76 20.85 -7.04 -6.77
CA PHE A 76 20.55 -5.75 -6.15
C PHE A 76 19.07 -5.64 -5.81
N GLY A 77 18.77 -4.99 -4.69
CA GLY A 77 17.46 -4.37 -4.50
C GLY A 77 17.46 -2.98 -5.15
N THR A 78 16.32 -2.56 -5.70
CA THR A 78 16.18 -1.26 -6.36
C THR A 78 15.01 -0.47 -5.80
N ILE A 79 15.17 0.85 -5.70
CA ILE A 79 14.08 1.79 -5.37
C ILE A 79 14.01 2.86 -6.46
N ASN A 80 12.84 3.00 -7.10
CA ASN A 80 12.63 3.84 -8.29
C ASN A 80 13.72 3.67 -9.37
N GLY A 81 14.12 2.42 -9.60
CA GLY A 81 15.15 2.05 -10.57
C GLY A 81 16.60 2.24 -10.11
N LEU A 82 16.85 2.84 -8.95
CA LEU A 82 18.19 3.05 -8.39
C LEU A 82 18.66 1.80 -7.64
N ARG A 83 19.86 1.30 -7.95
CA ARG A 83 20.43 0.10 -7.31
C ARG A 83 21.03 0.45 -5.96
N LEU A 84 20.63 -0.31 -4.94
CA LEU A 84 21.14 -0.15 -3.58
C LEU A 84 22.10 -1.30 -3.24
N GLY A 85 23.40 -1.02 -3.32
CA GLY A 85 24.47 -1.97 -3.04
C GLY A 85 25.62 -1.84 -4.03
N ARG A 86 26.62 -2.71 -3.91
CA ARG A 86 27.79 -2.75 -4.77
C ARG A 86 28.25 -4.19 -4.94
N LEU A 87 28.65 -4.59 -6.14
CA LEU A 87 29.28 -5.88 -6.40
C LEU A 87 30.62 -5.66 -7.10
N PRO A 88 31.65 -6.50 -6.83
CA PRO A 88 32.93 -6.42 -7.53
C PRO A 88 32.79 -6.59 -9.05
N SER A 89 31.89 -7.48 -9.48
CA SER A 89 31.62 -7.77 -10.90
C SER A 89 30.76 -6.71 -11.59
N ARG A 90 30.00 -5.92 -10.82
CA ARG A 90 29.09 -4.90 -11.35
C ARG A 90 29.10 -3.69 -10.41
N PRO A 91 30.10 -2.80 -10.53
CA PRO A 91 30.23 -1.66 -9.64
C PRO A 91 29.06 -0.70 -9.82
N VAL A 92 28.63 -0.10 -8.71
CA VAL A 92 27.61 0.93 -8.66
C VAL A 92 28.25 2.18 -8.06
N GLU A 93 28.01 3.32 -8.69
CA GLU A 93 28.54 4.60 -8.24
C GLU A 93 27.90 5.04 -6.92
N TRP A 94 28.69 5.68 -6.07
CA TRP A 94 28.20 6.15 -4.77
C TRP A 94 27.07 7.17 -4.91
N THR A 95 27.04 7.94 -6.00
CA THR A 95 25.95 8.88 -6.30
C THR A 95 24.59 8.17 -6.43
N GLU A 96 24.55 7.00 -7.07
CA GLU A 96 23.35 6.17 -7.22
C GLU A 96 22.94 5.56 -5.87
N ILE A 97 23.90 5.01 -5.13
CA ILE A 97 23.67 4.44 -3.78
C ILE A 97 23.12 5.51 -2.83
N ASN A 98 23.72 6.70 -2.83
CA ASN A 98 23.30 7.82 -2.01
C ASN A 98 21.90 8.30 -2.38
N ALA A 99 21.57 8.36 -3.67
CA ALA A 99 20.21 8.68 -4.13
C ALA A 99 19.20 7.61 -3.68
N ALA A 100 19.54 6.33 -3.79
CA ALA A 100 18.70 5.22 -3.33
C ALA A 100 18.49 5.26 -1.81
N LEU A 101 19.53 5.53 -1.01
CA LEU A 101 19.40 5.75 0.44
C LEU A 101 18.57 7.00 0.77
N GLY A 102 18.69 8.03 -0.05
CA GLY A 102 17.86 9.23 0.01
C GLY A 102 16.37 8.90 -0.06
N GLN A 103 15.98 8.12 -1.07
CA GLN A 103 14.61 7.67 -1.24
C GLN A 103 14.16 6.68 -0.17
N THR A 104 15.06 5.79 0.26
CA THR A 104 14.83 4.84 1.37
C THR A 104 14.49 5.60 2.66
N THR A 105 15.22 6.68 2.95
CA THR A 105 14.98 7.54 4.11
C THR A 105 13.65 8.27 3.99
N LEU A 106 13.36 8.82 2.81
CA LEU A 106 12.10 9.51 2.54
C LEU A 106 10.91 8.57 2.74
N LEU A 107 10.97 7.35 2.22
CA LEU A 107 9.95 6.32 2.40
C LEU A 107 9.69 6.05 3.87
N LEU A 108 10.75 5.80 4.66
CA LEU A 108 10.62 5.54 6.09
C LEU A 108 10.00 6.73 6.84
N THR A 109 10.41 7.96 6.52
CA THR A 109 9.80 9.17 7.09
C THR A 109 8.32 9.29 6.70
N THR A 110 7.96 8.99 5.45
CA THR A 110 6.56 9.00 4.99
C THR A 110 5.72 7.94 5.72
N VAL A 111 6.25 6.72 5.90
CA VAL A 111 5.60 5.66 6.68
C VAL A 111 5.36 6.11 8.11
N ALA A 112 6.36 6.68 8.77
CA ALA A 112 6.24 7.15 10.14
C ALA A 112 5.22 8.29 10.27
N GLN A 113 5.26 9.27 9.36
CA GLN A 113 4.31 10.39 9.33
C GLN A 113 2.86 9.91 9.13
N ARG A 114 2.65 8.95 8.22
CA ARG A 114 1.32 8.40 7.94
C ARG A 114 0.77 7.57 9.10
N ALA A 115 1.64 6.83 9.79
CA ALA A 115 1.26 6.04 10.96
C ALA A 115 1.21 6.84 12.27
N GLY A 116 1.49 8.15 12.25
CA GLY A 116 1.57 8.97 13.46
C GLY A 116 2.67 8.53 14.43
N MET A 117 3.75 7.96 13.90
CA MET A 117 4.88 7.43 14.66
C MET A 117 5.91 8.51 14.92
N GLU A 118 6.33 8.63 16.18
CA GLU A 118 7.40 9.54 16.59
C GLU A 118 8.64 8.76 17.02
N PHE A 119 9.69 8.81 16.21
CA PHE A 119 10.98 8.26 16.59
C PHE A 119 11.59 9.06 17.74
N SER A 120 11.66 8.48 18.93
CA SER A 120 12.06 9.22 20.14
C SER A 120 13.57 9.51 20.19
N LYS A 121 14.41 8.58 19.76
CA LYS A 121 15.89 8.68 19.91
C LYS A 121 16.62 8.84 18.59
N ILE A 122 16.11 8.29 17.51
CA ILE A 122 16.78 8.20 16.22
C ILE A 122 15.86 8.73 15.13
N VAL A 123 16.13 9.93 14.65
CA VAL A 123 15.26 10.60 13.68
C VAL A 123 15.89 10.53 12.28
N PRO A 124 15.26 9.83 11.31
CA PRO A 124 15.68 9.88 9.92
C PRO A 124 15.27 11.23 9.29
N ILE A 125 16.21 11.89 8.63
CA ILE A 125 15.98 13.16 7.93
C ILE A 125 16.31 13.00 6.45
N ALA A 126 15.25 12.95 5.63
CA ALA A 126 15.38 12.88 4.19
C ALA A 126 15.87 14.21 3.59
N ARG A 127 16.99 14.17 2.87
CA ARG A 127 17.60 15.33 2.16
C ARG A 127 18.18 14.91 0.80
N GLY A 128 17.39 14.16 0.03
CA GLY A 128 17.85 13.59 -1.25
C GLY A 128 19.09 12.71 -1.06
N SER A 129 20.09 12.85 -1.92
CA SER A 129 21.33 12.08 -1.84
C SER A 129 22.22 12.42 -0.63
N TYR A 130 21.85 13.43 0.17
CA TYR A 130 22.59 13.84 1.37
C TYR A 130 21.76 13.66 2.65
N SER A 131 20.86 12.67 2.65
CA SER A 131 20.09 12.27 3.83
C SER A 131 20.97 11.98 5.04
N LYS A 132 20.41 12.16 6.23
CA LYS A 132 21.14 12.00 7.50
C LYS A 132 20.26 11.40 8.57
N ILE A 133 20.91 10.77 9.56
CA ILE A 133 20.28 10.31 10.78
C ILE A 133 20.69 11.22 11.93
N VAL A 134 19.72 11.64 12.74
CA VAL A 134 19.97 12.44 13.94
C VAL A 134 19.67 11.59 15.17
N VAL A 135 20.69 11.37 15.99
CA VAL A 135 20.54 10.68 17.28
C VAL A 135 20.43 11.74 18.38
N VAL A 136 19.32 11.70 19.11
CA VAL A 136 19.04 12.57 20.26
C VAL A 136 19.64 11.92 21.50
N LEU A 137 20.64 12.57 22.10
CA LEU A 137 21.37 12.07 23.27
C LEU A 137 20.92 12.72 24.59
N GLY A 138 19.99 13.67 24.53
CA GLY A 138 19.45 14.44 25.66
C GLY A 138 18.67 15.67 25.18
N LYS A 139 18.21 16.53 26.10
CA LYS A 139 17.34 17.68 25.78
C LYS A 139 17.92 18.63 24.72
N ASP A 140 19.24 18.87 24.73
CA ASP A 140 19.91 19.81 23.81
C ASP A 140 21.09 19.22 23.01
N LYS A 141 21.38 17.92 23.15
CA LYS A 141 22.51 17.28 22.45
C LYS A 141 22.00 16.37 21.34
N LYS A 142 22.24 16.78 20.10
CA LYS A 142 21.95 16.01 18.89
C LYS A 142 23.25 15.68 18.18
N LYS A 143 23.40 14.43 17.73
CA LYS A 143 24.54 14.01 16.92
C LYS A 143 24.03 13.57 15.56
N GLU A 144 24.60 14.14 14.51
CA GLU A 144 24.23 13.84 13.14
C GLU A 144 25.21 12.85 12.52
N TYR A 145 24.66 11.86 11.81
CA TYR A 145 25.42 10.88 11.05
C TYR A 145 24.98 10.96 9.57
N PRO A 146 25.91 11.16 8.63
CA PRO A 146 25.59 11.18 7.22
C PRO A 146 25.15 9.78 6.77
N LEU A 147 24.01 9.70 6.08
CA LEU A 147 23.53 8.49 5.42
C LEU A 147 23.87 8.52 3.92
N TYR A 148 25.07 9.03 3.64
CA TYR A 148 25.68 9.08 2.32
C TYR A 148 27.20 8.91 2.48
N SER A 149 27.86 8.49 1.42
CA SER A 149 29.30 8.24 1.39
C SER A 149 29.87 8.54 0.01
N ASP A 150 31.14 8.90 -0.04
CA ASP A 150 31.96 9.02 -1.25
C ASP A 150 32.90 7.80 -1.44
N GLY A 151 32.84 6.82 -0.53
CA GLY A 151 33.76 5.69 -0.47
C GLY A 151 35.02 5.94 0.36
N GLY A 152 35.20 7.15 0.86
CA GLY A 152 36.33 7.53 1.70
C GLY A 152 36.36 6.79 3.03
N PHE A 153 37.56 6.44 3.48
CA PHE A 153 37.76 5.71 4.74
C PHE A 153 37.32 6.54 5.97
N LEU A 154 37.55 7.85 5.95
CA LEU A 154 37.27 8.78 7.06
C LEU A 154 35.78 8.87 7.42
N GLN A 155 34.89 8.79 6.42
CA GLN A 155 33.44 8.90 6.65
C GLN A 155 32.77 7.53 6.88
N ARG A 156 33.46 6.44 6.53
CA ARG A 156 32.93 5.07 6.60
C ARG A 156 32.33 4.71 7.96
N GLN A 157 33.02 5.04 9.06
CA GLN A 157 32.53 4.71 10.39
C GLN A 157 31.24 5.47 10.73
N LYS A 158 31.16 6.76 10.35
CA LYS A 158 29.95 7.57 10.57
C LYS A 158 28.79 7.07 9.73
N PHE A 159 29.06 6.69 8.48
CA PHE A 159 28.08 6.10 7.56
C PHE A 159 27.57 4.74 8.05
N ASN A 160 28.45 3.85 8.51
CA ASN A 160 28.05 2.57 9.11
C ASN A 160 27.17 2.77 10.35
N THR A 161 27.49 3.77 11.20
CA THR A 161 26.61 4.14 12.31
C THR A 161 25.24 4.62 11.81
N ALA A 162 25.19 5.45 10.76
CA ALA A 162 23.94 5.89 10.16
C ALA A 162 23.10 4.71 9.63
N LEU A 163 23.72 3.73 8.97
CA LEU A 163 23.04 2.54 8.47
C LEU A 163 22.48 1.66 9.59
N LYS A 164 23.20 1.50 10.69
CA LYS A 164 22.70 0.79 11.88
C LYS A 164 21.49 1.50 12.47
N CYS A 165 21.58 2.82 12.63
CA CYS A 165 20.47 3.61 13.13
C CYS A 165 19.25 3.59 12.20
N LEU A 166 19.46 3.63 10.87
CA LEU A 166 18.38 3.45 9.90
C LEU A 166 17.68 2.10 10.08
N LEU A 167 18.46 1.02 10.26
CA LEU A 167 17.93 -0.32 10.47
C LEU A 167 17.14 -0.42 11.78
N GLU A 168 17.58 0.24 12.84
CA GLU A 168 16.85 0.35 14.11
C GLU A 168 15.50 1.08 13.93
N CYS A 169 15.46 2.17 13.14
CA CYS A 169 14.19 2.83 12.82
C CYS A 169 13.23 1.92 12.03
N VAL A 170 13.75 1.08 11.13
CA VAL A 170 12.92 0.09 10.40
C VAL A 170 12.40 -1.00 11.33
N GLU A 171 13.20 -1.45 12.29
CA GLU A 171 12.79 -2.41 13.32
C GLU A 171 11.68 -1.83 14.22
N GLU A 172 11.84 -0.58 14.67
CA GLU A 172 10.83 0.14 15.46
C GLU A 172 9.52 0.27 14.68
N ALA A 173 9.60 0.67 13.41
CA ALA A 173 8.43 0.76 12.55
C ALA A 173 7.77 -0.60 12.29
N GLY A 174 8.57 -1.65 12.08
CA GLY A 174 8.09 -3.02 11.95
C GLY A 174 7.41 -3.54 13.20
N GLY A 175 7.90 -3.14 14.39
CA GLY A 175 7.29 -3.46 15.68
C GLY A 175 5.89 -2.88 15.82
N GLN A 176 5.70 -1.60 15.50
CA GLN A 176 4.38 -0.97 15.51
C GLN A 176 3.45 -1.61 14.47
N ALA A 177 3.94 -1.84 13.24
CA ALA A 177 3.15 -2.47 12.19
C ALA A 177 2.68 -3.88 12.58
N ALA A 178 3.53 -4.69 13.22
CA ALA A 178 3.18 -6.02 13.71
C ALA A 178 2.22 -6.00 14.91
N ALA A 179 2.24 -4.93 15.72
CA ALA A 179 1.29 -4.74 16.81
C ALA A 179 -0.12 -4.42 16.30
N GLU A 180 -0.22 -3.64 15.23
CA GLU A 180 -1.51 -3.28 14.61
C GLU A 180 -2.04 -4.36 13.66
N GLU A 181 -1.16 -5.10 12.97
CA GLU A 181 -1.51 -6.19 12.07
C GLU A 181 -0.82 -7.50 12.51
N PRO A 182 -1.47 -8.30 13.39
CA PRO A 182 -0.89 -9.53 13.90
C PRO A 182 -0.63 -10.62 12.86
N SER A 183 -1.14 -10.50 11.63
CA SER A 183 -0.82 -11.36 10.50
C SER A 183 0.45 -10.95 9.75
N LEU A 184 0.94 -9.72 9.96
CA LEU A 184 2.13 -9.20 9.32
C LEU A 184 3.38 -9.90 9.89
N ARG A 185 4.17 -10.51 9.01
CA ARG A 185 5.40 -11.24 9.38
C ARG A 185 6.54 -10.81 8.47
N PHE A 186 7.46 -10.03 9.02
CA PHE A 186 8.67 -9.64 8.30
C PHE A 186 9.56 -10.87 8.06
N PRO A 187 10.06 -11.08 6.82
CA PRO A 187 10.74 -12.32 6.44
C PRO A 187 12.16 -12.45 7.00
N TYR A 188 12.80 -11.32 7.34
CA TYR A 188 14.19 -11.30 7.81
C TYR A 188 14.26 -10.74 9.22
N LYS A 189 14.94 -11.43 10.13
CA LYS A 189 15.13 -10.94 11.49
C LYS A 189 16.12 -9.77 11.49
N ILE A 190 15.77 -8.69 12.18
CA ILE A 190 16.70 -7.59 12.48
C ILE A 190 17.35 -7.87 13.84
N THR A 191 18.65 -7.66 13.91
CA THR A 191 19.44 -7.64 15.15
C THR A 191 20.47 -6.53 15.01
N ARG A 192 20.99 -5.96 16.10
CA ARG A 192 21.87 -4.78 16.09
C ARG A 192 22.89 -4.76 14.93
N GLY A 193 22.61 -3.98 13.89
CA GLY A 193 23.45 -3.81 12.69
C GLY A 193 23.45 -4.95 11.66
N LYS A 194 22.54 -5.92 11.79
CA LYS A 194 22.38 -7.06 10.89
C LYS A 194 20.92 -7.31 10.53
N ILE A 195 20.68 -7.77 9.30
CA ILE A 195 19.36 -8.20 8.82
C ILE A 195 19.50 -9.55 8.11
N GLY A 196 18.72 -10.55 8.56
CA GLY A 196 18.84 -11.92 8.06
C GLY A 196 20.26 -12.47 8.21
N ASP A 197 20.89 -12.21 9.36
CA ASP A 197 22.28 -12.54 9.70
C ASP A 197 23.39 -11.86 8.88
N LEU A 198 23.02 -10.98 7.94
CA LEU A 198 23.96 -10.21 7.12
C LEU A 198 24.22 -8.82 7.70
N SER A 199 25.47 -8.37 7.69
CA SER A 199 25.83 -7.04 8.16
C SER A 199 25.38 -5.95 7.20
N ILE A 200 24.82 -4.86 7.76
CA ILE A 200 24.49 -3.65 6.99
C ILE A 200 25.70 -2.72 6.80
N GLU A 201 26.84 -3.04 7.40
CA GLU A 201 28.04 -2.21 7.37
C GLU A 201 28.84 -2.39 6.07
N VAL A 202 29.31 -1.27 5.51
CA VAL A 202 30.21 -1.29 4.36
C VAL A 202 31.67 -1.46 4.79
N GLY A 203 32.49 -2.09 3.93
CA GLY A 203 33.92 -2.31 4.13
C GLY A 203 34.32 -3.76 4.44
N GLY A 204 33.35 -4.68 4.43
CA GLY A 204 33.57 -6.13 4.50
C GLY A 204 33.31 -6.79 3.14
N ASN A 205 32.34 -7.69 3.10
CA ASN A 205 31.94 -8.39 1.87
C ASN A 205 30.82 -7.62 1.16
N ASP A 206 31.13 -7.07 -0.02
CA ASP A 206 30.21 -6.29 -0.87
C ASP A 206 28.96 -7.06 -1.29
N GLU A 207 29.05 -8.37 -1.51
CA GLU A 207 27.90 -9.22 -1.86
C GLU A 207 26.94 -9.38 -0.68
N GLN A 208 27.49 -9.60 0.53
CA GLN A 208 26.71 -9.68 1.76
C GLN A 208 26.04 -8.33 2.06
N TRP A 209 26.77 -7.23 1.90
CA TRP A 209 26.24 -5.88 2.10
C TRP A 209 25.10 -5.57 1.12
N THR A 210 25.27 -5.88 -0.16
CA THR A 210 24.23 -5.73 -1.18
C THR A 210 22.99 -6.56 -0.87
N ARG A 211 23.17 -7.80 -0.38
CA ARG A 211 22.04 -8.66 0.00
C ARG A 211 21.34 -8.16 1.26
N ALA A 212 22.08 -7.63 2.24
CA ALA A 212 21.51 -6.99 3.44
C ALA A 212 20.65 -5.77 3.06
N LEU A 213 21.12 -4.93 2.13
CA LEU A 213 20.38 -3.78 1.61
C LEU A 213 19.11 -4.21 0.83
N LYS A 214 19.17 -5.33 0.09
CA LYS A 214 17.99 -5.92 -0.54
C LYS A 214 16.96 -6.37 0.51
N TYR A 215 17.39 -6.97 1.61
CA TYR A 215 16.50 -7.36 2.72
C TYR A 215 15.86 -6.15 3.40
N LEU A 216 16.63 -5.07 3.58
CA LEU A 216 16.13 -3.79 4.09
C LEU A 216 15.02 -3.25 3.19
N LEU A 217 15.22 -3.20 1.87
CA LEU A 217 14.20 -2.78 0.92
C LEU A 217 12.95 -3.69 0.96
N THR A 218 13.13 -5.00 1.15
CA THR A 218 12.01 -5.90 1.37
C THR A 218 11.20 -5.49 2.60
N HIS A 219 11.83 -5.23 3.74
CA HIS A 219 11.11 -4.75 4.94
C HIS A 219 10.35 -3.45 4.68
N LEU A 220 10.97 -2.49 4.01
CA LEU A 220 10.32 -1.22 3.67
C LEU A 220 9.12 -1.42 2.73
N LYS A 221 9.20 -2.38 1.80
CA LYS A 221 8.06 -2.73 0.94
C LYS A 221 6.87 -3.28 1.74
N TRP A 222 7.15 -4.09 2.77
CA TRP A 222 6.11 -4.59 3.67
C TRP A 222 5.51 -3.48 4.52
N LEU A 223 6.33 -2.55 5.03
CA LEU A 223 5.85 -1.36 5.75
C LEU A 223 4.99 -0.46 4.85
N LEU A 224 5.37 -0.29 3.60
CA LEU A 224 4.60 0.49 2.62
C LEU A 224 3.23 -0.13 2.35
N ALA A 225 3.18 -1.45 2.20
CA ALA A 225 1.93 -2.19 2.02
C ALA A 225 1.03 -2.09 3.27
N TRP A 226 1.61 -2.18 4.46
CA TRP A 226 0.91 -1.99 5.72
C TRP A 226 0.29 -0.58 5.81
N VAL A 227 1.08 0.48 5.59
CA VAL A 227 0.58 1.86 5.64
C VAL A 227 -0.51 2.09 4.62
N ALA A 228 -0.34 1.63 3.38
CA ALA A 228 -1.34 1.83 2.33
C ALA A 228 -2.66 1.08 2.60
N LYS A 229 -2.59 -0.07 3.29
CA LYS A 229 -3.77 -0.84 3.69
C LYS A 229 -4.48 -0.18 4.87
N ARG A 230 -3.72 0.35 5.84
CA ARG A 230 -4.25 0.84 7.12
C ARG A 230 -4.65 2.30 7.09
N TYR A 231 -3.95 3.12 6.32
CA TYR A 231 -4.13 4.57 6.19
C TYR A 231 -4.28 4.95 4.71
N PRO A 232 -5.41 4.58 4.07
CA PRO A 232 -5.68 4.90 2.66
C PRO A 232 -5.78 6.41 2.40
#